data_AF-A0AAE5LKF5-F1
#
_entry.id   AF-A0AAE5LKF5-F1
#
_cell.length_a   1.000
_cell.length_b   1.000
_cell.length_c   1.000
_cell.angle_alpha   90.00
_cell.angle_beta   90.00
_cell.angle_gamma   90.00
#
_symmetry.space_group_name_H-M   'P 1'
#
loop_
_entity.id
_entity.type
_entity.pdbx_description
1 polymer ?
#
loop_
_entity_poly.entity_id
_entity_poly.type
_entity_poly.pdbx_seq_one_letter_code
_entity_poly.pdbx_strand_id
1 'polypeptide(L)'
;MINLSKQRGVASIEFGLGFMAFFLMIMLWAEMGYLAYVSSANDMAIAEASRSAKTTNMAASRSSQQSLFMAEFKRTIREQAGALGNIIDPDKYKLTVHYFASIEELGRHNGAIDDSCSQNESQSEAECGNPTDSALAIYRVEYDYTPMLAFFMRGSSSMTREVVVIQEFERDQFKI
;
A
#
# COMPACT_ATOMS: atom_id res chain seq x y z
N MET A 1 -42.92 4.34 56.15
CA MET A 1 -42.38 5.60 55.60
C MET A 1 -41.26 5.22 54.64
N ILE A 2 -41.52 5.22 53.33
CA ILE A 2 -40.52 4.81 52.32
C ILE A 2 -40.06 6.09 51.61
N ASN A 3 -38.83 6.52 51.91
CA ASN A 3 -38.19 7.64 51.22
C ASN A 3 -37.68 7.13 49.86
N LEU A 4 -38.39 7.42 48.77
CA LEU A 4 -37.82 7.31 47.43
C LEU A 4 -36.95 8.55 47.19
N SER A 5 -35.63 8.38 47.29
CA SER A 5 -34.69 9.42 46.87
C SER A 5 -34.85 9.68 45.37
N LYS A 6 -35.10 10.94 45.02
CA LYS A 6 -35.34 11.39 43.64
C LYS A 6 -34.00 11.41 42.89
N GLN A 7 -33.69 10.35 42.13
CA GLN A 7 -32.49 10.30 41.29
C GLN A 7 -32.60 11.34 40.17
N ARG A 8 -31.93 12.49 40.35
CA ARG A 8 -31.80 13.54 39.32
C ARG A 8 -30.49 13.32 38.57
N GLY A 9 -30.52 13.35 37.24
CA GLY A 9 -29.33 13.28 36.39
C GLY A 9 -29.04 11.94 35.73
N VAL A 10 -29.77 10.86 36.06
CA VAL A 10 -29.60 9.54 35.40
C VAL A 10 -29.82 9.64 33.89
N ALA A 11 -30.89 10.35 33.47
CA ALA A 11 -31.18 10.55 32.05
C ALA A 11 -30.06 11.30 31.30
N SER A 12 -29.38 12.26 31.95
CA SER A 12 -28.26 12.99 31.34
C SER A 12 -27.01 12.13 31.20
N ILE A 13 -26.74 11.25 32.18
CA ILE A 13 -25.63 10.30 32.13
C ILE A 13 -25.87 9.25 31.05
N GLU A 14 -27.07 8.67 31.00
CA GLU A 14 -27.47 7.69 29.99
C GLU A 14 -27.39 8.27 28.57
N PHE A 15 -27.88 9.50 28.38
CA PHE A 15 -27.77 10.20 27.11
C PHE A 15 -26.31 10.47 26.71
N GLY A 16 -25.48 10.95 27.64
CA GLY A 16 -24.06 11.23 27.35
C GLY A 16 -23.28 9.97 26.97
N LEU A 17 -23.54 8.86 27.66
CA LEU A 17 -22.87 7.58 27.39
C LEU A 17 -23.36 6.95 26.07
N GLY A 18 -24.66 7.04 25.79
CA GLY A 18 -25.25 6.61 24.52
C GLY A 18 -24.72 7.41 23.32
N PHE A 19 -24.65 8.74 23.45
CA PHE A 19 -24.08 9.60 22.41
C PHE A 19 -22.60 9.26 22.15
N MET A 20 -21.80 9.08 23.21
CA MET A 20 -20.39 8.72 23.07
C MET A 20 -20.23 7.37 22.35
N ALA A 21 -20.99 6.35 22.73
CA ALA A 21 -20.94 5.04 22.09
C ALA A 21 -21.33 5.11 20.60
N PHE A 22 -22.39 5.85 20.28
CA PHE A 22 -22.83 6.03 18.89
C PHE A 22 -21.81 6.82 18.06
N PHE A 23 -21.22 7.86 18.63
CA PHE A 23 -20.17 8.64 17.97
C PHE A 23 -18.95 7.77 17.65
N LEU A 24 -18.48 6.96 18.60
CA LEU A 24 -17.37 6.03 18.37
C LEU A 24 -17.70 4.97 17.31
N MET A 25 -18.95 4.50 17.24
CA MET A 25 -19.41 3.56 16.21
C MET A 25 -19.34 4.20 14.81
N ILE A 26 -19.78 5.45 14.65
CA ILE A 26 -19.65 6.19 13.38
C ILE A 26 -18.19 6.37 13.00
N MET A 27 -17.33 6.76 13.95
CA MET A 27 -15.90 6.93 13.70
C MET A 27 -15.24 5.61 13.26
N LEU A 28 -15.64 4.48 13.85
CA LEU A 28 -15.18 3.16 13.45
C LEU A 28 -15.63 2.81 12.02
N TRP A 29 -16.88 3.14 11.67
CA TRP A 29 -17.35 2.98 10.29
C TRP A 29 -16.60 3.86 9.30
N ALA A 30 -16.32 5.11 9.66
CA ALA A 30 -15.50 6.01 8.85
C ALA A 30 -14.09 5.46 8.65
N GLU A 31 -13.47 4.89 9.70
CA GLU A 31 -12.17 4.22 9.61
C GLU A 31 -12.20 3.04 8.63
N MET A 32 -13.23 2.19 8.69
CA MET A 32 -13.37 1.08 7.73
C MET A 32 -13.51 1.59 6.29
N GLY A 33 -14.23 2.69 6.08
CA GLY A 33 -14.33 3.35 4.77
C GLY A 33 -12.98 3.92 4.29
N TYR A 34 -12.21 4.52 5.20
CA TYR A 34 -10.87 5.00 4.91
C TYR A 34 -9.94 3.87 4.45
N LEU A 35 -9.89 2.76 5.19
CA LEU A 35 -9.06 1.60 4.84
C LEU A 35 -9.46 0.99 3.49
N ALA A 36 -10.76 0.86 3.24
CA ALA A 36 -11.27 0.36 1.97
C ALA A 36 -10.86 1.26 0.80
N TYR A 37 -10.94 2.59 0.98
CA TYR A 37 -10.50 3.55 -0.03
C TYR A 37 -9.00 3.42 -0.33
N VAL A 38 -8.15 3.51 0.70
CA VAL A 38 -6.68 3.40 0.56
C VAL A 38 -6.29 2.10 -0.12
N SER A 39 -6.91 0.99 0.29
CA SER A 39 -6.73 -0.31 -0.34
C SER A 39 -7.03 -0.28 -1.84
N SER A 40 -8.21 0.24 -2.21
CA SER A 40 -8.65 0.27 -3.61
C SER A 40 -7.78 1.18 -4.48
N ALA A 41 -7.33 2.31 -3.94
CA ALA A 41 -6.41 3.22 -4.61
C ALA A 41 -5.05 2.53 -4.87
N ASN A 42 -4.53 1.78 -3.89
CA ASN A 42 -3.30 1.01 -4.04
C ASN A 42 -3.44 -0.08 -5.10
N ASP A 43 -4.54 -0.85 -5.08
CA ASP A 43 -4.77 -1.92 -6.05
C ASP A 43 -4.85 -1.37 -7.49
N MET A 44 -5.52 -0.23 -7.68
CA MET A 44 -5.59 0.43 -8.98
C MET A 44 -4.23 0.97 -9.42
N ALA A 45 -3.48 1.62 -8.54
CA ALA A 45 -2.15 2.14 -8.86
C ALA A 45 -1.16 1.02 -9.24
N ILE A 46 -1.20 -0.13 -8.54
CA ILE A 46 -0.39 -1.30 -8.90
C ILE A 46 -0.78 -1.84 -10.27
N ALA A 47 -2.08 -1.92 -10.56
CA ALA A 47 -2.57 -2.41 -11.85
C ALA A 47 -2.14 -1.51 -13.02
N GLU A 48 -2.24 -0.19 -12.87
CA GLU A 48 -1.79 0.76 -13.90
C GLU A 48 -0.27 0.74 -14.06
N ALA A 49 0.47 0.81 -12.96
CA ALA A 49 1.93 0.82 -12.99
C ALA A 49 2.50 -0.48 -13.58
N SER A 50 1.95 -1.64 -13.20
CA SER A 50 2.36 -2.92 -13.76
C SER A 50 2.02 -3.05 -15.25
N ARG A 51 0.85 -2.55 -15.68
CA ARG A 51 0.49 -2.52 -17.10
C ARG A 51 1.49 -1.71 -17.92
N SER A 52 1.82 -0.50 -17.48
CA SER A 52 2.78 0.37 -18.17
C SER A 52 4.19 -0.23 -18.18
N ALA A 53 4.59 -0.91 -17.11
CA ALA A 53 5.89 -1.57 -16.99
C ALA A 53 6.04 -2.81 -17.88
N LYS A 54 4.97 -3.59 -18.10
CA LYS A 54 4.98 -4.78 -18.97
C LYS A 54 5.15 -4.45 -20.46
N THR A 55 4.62 -3.31 -20.89
CA THR A 55 4.52 -2.93 -22.32
C THR A 55 5.70 -2.15 -22.85
N THR A 56 6.62 -1.72 -21.97
CA THR A 56 7.67 -0.76 -22.33
C THR A 56 9.06 -1.39 -22.21
N ASN A 57 9.91 -1.12 -23.20
CA ASN A 57 11.30 -1.60 -23.22
C ASN A 57 12.09 -0.96 -22.06
N MET A 58 12.40 -1.74 -21.04
CA MET A 58 13.18 -1.30 -19.88
C MET A 58 14.62 -0.94 -20.23
N ALA A 59 15.11 -1.36 -21.41
CA ALA A 59 16.44 -1.03 -21.93
C ALA A 59 16.70 0.47 -22.13
N ALA A 60 15.66 1.31 -22.25
CA ALA A 60 15.80 2.77 -22.37
C ALA A 60 15.94 3.50 -21.02
N SER A 61 15.69 2.81 -19.89
CA SER A 61 15.55 3.43 -18.56
C SER A 61 16.80 3.26 -17.67
N ARG A 62 17.98 3.07 -18.28
CA ARG A 62 19.25 2.75 -17.58
C ARG A 62 19.88 3.90 -16.80
N SER A 63 19.36 5.13 -16.89
CA SER A 63 20.01 6.34 -16.37
C SER A 63 19.28 7.05 -15.23
N SER A 64 18.14 6.55 -14.78
CA SER A 64 17.45 7.07 -13.60
C SER A 64 17.15 5.93 -12.65
N GLN A 65 17.48 6.13 -11.39
CA GLN A 65 17.35 5.18 -10.27
C GLN A 65 15.89 4.77 -9.95
N GLN A 66 14.96 5.06 -10.86
CA GLN A 66 13.52 4.94 -10.72
C GLN A 66 12.97 4.25 -11.98
N SER A 67 12.46 3.02 -11.84
CA SER A 67 11.77 2.33 -12.93
C SER A 67 10.48 3.03 -13.33
N LEU A 68 10.03 2.72 -14.54
CA LEU A 68 8.75 3.17 -15.06
C LEU A 68 7.58 2.78 -14.14
N PHE A 69 7.65 1.61 -13.49
CA PHE A 69 6.67 1.20 -12.49
C PHE A 69 6.60 2.20 -11.33
N MET A 70 7.74 2.59 -10.76
CA MET A 70 7.79 3.54 -9.63
C MET A 70 7.25 4.91 -10.00
N ALA A 71 7.64 5.41 -11.17
CA ALA A 71 7.15 6.67 -11.70
C ALA A 71 5.63 6.66 -11.87
N GLU A 72 5.10 5.61 -12.51
CA GLU A 72 3.69 5.50 -12.81
C GLU A 72 2.85 5.27 -11.56
N PHE A 73 3.33 4.43 -10.64
CA PHE A 73 2.68 4.21 -9.35
C PHE A 73 2.55 5.53 -8.57
N LYS A 74 3.66 6.29 -8.44
CA LYS A 74 3.65 7.59 -7.76
C LYS A 74 2.74 8.61 -8.46
N ARG A 75 2.65 8.58 -9.80
CA ARG A 75 1.75 9.43 -10.57
C ARG A 75 0.29 9.11 -10.23
N THR A 76 -0.12 7.85 -10.39
CA THR A 76 -1.50 7.42 -10.14
C THR A 76 -1.90 7.63 -8.67
N ILE A 77 -1.02 7.32 -7.71
CA ILE A 77 -1.30 7.58 -6.29
C ILE A 77 -1.45 9.07 -5.99
N ARG A 78 -0.64 9.95 -6.58
CA ARG A 78 -0.79 11.41 -6.39
C ARG A 78 -2.11 11.93 -6.94
N GLU A 79 -2.56 11.40 -8.07
CA GLU A 79 -3.88 11.72 -8.63
C GLU A 79 -5.02 11.27 -7.70
N GLN A 80 -4.93 10.06 -7.15
CA GLN A 80 -5.93 9.53 -6.20
C GLN A 80 -5.87 10.18 -4.81
N ALA A 81 -4.69 10.60 -4.36
CA ALA A 81 -4.48 11.30 -3.09
C ALA A 81 -5.09 12.71 -3.13
N GLY A 82 -4.96 13.41 -4.27
CA GLY A 82 -5.53 14.74 -4.46
C GLY A 82 -7.06 14.76 -4.42
N ALA A 83 -7.72 13.68 -4.85
CA ALA A 83 -9.18 13.60 -4.92
C ALA A 83 -9.87 13.69 -3.55
N LEU A 84 -9.21 13.26 -2.46
CA LEU A 84 -9.74 13.29 -1.09
C LEU A 84 -8.91 14.14 -0.12
N GLY A 85 -8.19 15.15 -0.63
CA GLY A 85 -7.51 16.12 0.22
C GLY A 85 -6.30 15.57 0.97
N ASN A 86 -5.44 14.81 0.27
CA ASN A 86 -4.19 14.24 0.81
C ASN A 86 -4.41 13.20 1.93
N ILE A 87 -5.52 12.46 1.85
CA ILE A 87 -5.81 11.36 2.77
C ILE A 87 -4.79 10.21 2.68
N ILE A 88 -4.11 10.15 1.54
CA ILE A 88 -2.99 9.26 1.23
C ILE A 88 -1.75 10.15 1.14
N ASP A 89 -0.68 9.77 1.85
CA ASP A 89 0.61 10.44 1.78
C ASP A 89 1.54 9.66 0.81
N PRO A 90 1.78 10.17 -0.41
CA PRO A 90 2.58 9.49 -1.42
C PRO A 90 4.03 9.24 -0.99
N ASP A 91 4.54 10.00 -0.01
CA ASP A 91 5.94 9.93 0.42
C ASP A 91 6.17 8.86 1.50
N LYS A 92 5.09 8.30 2.08
CA LYS A 92 5.13 7.16 3.01
C LYS A 92 5.12 5.79 2.33
N TYR A 93 5.16 5.75 1.00
CA TYR A 93 5.23 4.50 0.25
C TYR A 93 6.67 4.02 0.13
N LYS A 94 6.84 2.73 0.39
CA LYS A 94 8.06 1.96 0.13
C LYS A 94 7.78 1.01 -1.01
N LEU A 95 8.48 1.18 -2.12
CA LEU A 95 8.25 0.42 -3.33
C LEU A 95 9.48 -0.42 -3.68
N THR A 96 9.28 -1.70 -3.98
CA THR A 96 10.38 -2.62 -4.33
C THR A 96 10.04 -3.39 -5.60
N VAL A 97 10.99 -3.48 -6.53
CA VAL A 97 10.91 -4.40 -7.68
C VAL A 97 12.00 -5.44 -7.59
N HIS A 98 11.62 -6.70 -7.79
CA HIS A 98 12.57 -7.78 -7.95
C HIS A 98 12.35 -8.49 -9.28
N TYR A 99 13.35 -8.47 -10.16
CA TYR A 99 13.31 -9.13 -11.46
C TYR A 99 13.88 -10.55 -11.39
N PHE A 100 13.24 -11.48 -12.09
CA PHE A 100 13.62 -12.89 -12.17
C PHE A 100 13.68 -13.34 -13.63
N ALA A 101 14.73 -14.08 -13.98
CA ALA A 101 14.91 -14.62 -15.32
C ALA A 101 13.94 -15.77 -15.62
N SER A 102 13.60 -16.59 -14.61
CA SER A 102 12.75 -17.77 -14.80
C SER A 102 11.86 -18.09 -13.59
N ILE A 103 10.84 -18.90 -13.82
CA ILE A 103 9.96 -19.40 -12.74
C ILE A 103 10.71 -20.28 -11.74
N GLU A 104 11.81 -20.91 -12.16
CA GLU A 104 12.63 -21.75 -11.30
C GLU A 104 13.48 -20.90 -10.35
N GLU A 105 14.00 -19.76 -10.84
CA GLU A 105 14.65 -18.76 -9.99
C GLU A 105 13.67 -18.16 -8.97
N LEU A 106 12.45 -17.83 -9.43
CA LEU A 106 11.37 -17.41 -8.54
C LEU A 106 10.99 -18.50 -7.52
N GLY A 107 10.95 -19.77 -7.93
CA GLY A 107 10.64 -20.90 -7.04
C GLY A 107 11.72 -21.16 -5.98
N ARG A 108 12.97 -20.75 -6.25
CA ARG A 108 14.07 -20.80 -5.27
C ARG A 108 14.06 -19.61 -4.31
N HIS A 109 13.32 -18.55 -4.66
CA HIS A 109 13.08 -17.42 -3.77
C HIS A 109 12.03 -17.81 -2.72
N ASN A 110 12.49 -18.14 -1.51
CA ASN A 110 11.65 -18.60 -0.38
C ASN A 110 10.74 -17.50 0.23
N GLY A 111 10.29 -16.54 -0.57
CA GLY A 111 9.47 -15.40 -0.12
C GLY A 111 10.23 -14.33 0.67
N ALA A 112 11.49 -14.58 1.03
CA ALA A 112 12.38 -13.56 1.58
C ALA A 112 13.06 -12.84 0.41
N ILE A 113 12.65 -11.59 0.19
CA ILE A 113 13.46 -10.63 -0.55
C ILE A 113 14.80 -10.55 0.19
N ASP A 114 15.86 -11.11 -0.39
CA ASP A 114 17.19 -11.23 0.20
C ASP A 114 17.72 -9.87 0.69
N ASP A 115 18.65 -9.85 1.64
CA ASP A 115 19.24 -8.63 2.23
C ASP A 115 19.82 -7.68 1.15
N SER A 116 20.13 -8.20 -0.05
CA SER A 116 20.59 -7.45 -1.22
C SER A 116 19.52 -6.54 -1.84
N CYS A 117 18.25 -6.73 -1.48
CA CYS A 117 17.10 -5.98 -1.96
C CYS A 117 16.37 -5.27 -0.80
N SER A 118 17.08 -5.07 0.31
CA SER A 118 16.61 -4.29 1.44
C SER A 118 16.72 -2.79 1.12
N GLN A 119 15.63 -2.07 1.34
CA GLN A 119 15.68 -0.62 1.41
C GLN A 119 16.49 -0.21 2.64
N ASN A 120 17.57 0.57 2.45
CA ASN A 120 18.13 1.33 3.57
C ASN A 120 17.04 2.27 4.10
N GLU A 121 17.04 2.62 5.40
CA GLU A 121 16.01 3.50 6.02
C GLU A 121 15.82 4.88 5.33
N SER A 122 16.72 5.24 4.41
CA SER A 122 16.68 6.48 3.62
C SER A 122 16.18 6.32 2.17
N GLN A 123 15.83 5.11 1.73
CA GLN A 123 15.41 4.83 0.35
C GLN A 123 13.97 4.32 0.32
N SER A 124 13.04 5.11 -0.24
CA SER A 124 11.64 4.71 -0.45
C SER A 124 11.45 3.80 -1.66
N GLU A 125 12.50 3.57 -2.46
CA GLU A 125 12.47 2.78 -3.69
C GLU A 125 13.68 1.85 -3.74
N ALA A 126 13.47 0.58 -4.08
CA ALA A 126 14.53 -0.41 -4.29
C ALA A 126 14.26 -1.25 -5.53
N GLU A 127 15.31 -1.56 -6.29
CA GLU A 127 15.24 -2.41 -7.47
C GLU A 127 16.37 -3.42 -7.49
N CYS A 128 16.03 -4.66 -7.80
CA CYS A 128 16.88 -5.81 -7.58
C CYS A 128 16.75 -6.79 -8.75
N GLY A 129 17.84 -7.47 -9.07
CA GLY A 129 17.93 -8.30 -10.27
C GLY A 129 18.18 -7.47 -11.54
N ASN A 130 18.19 -8.16 -12.68
CA ASN A 130 18.40 -7.51 -13.98
C ASN A 130 17.05 -7.27 -14.66
N PRO A 131 16.68 -6.02 -15.03
CA PRO A 131 15.43 -5.76 -15.73
C PRO A 131 15.40 -6.30 -17.17
N THR A 132 16.56 -6.55 -17.78
CA THR A 132 16.68 -7.10 -19.14
C THR A 132 16.74 -8.62 -19.12
N ASP A 133 16.08 -9.28 -20.08
CA ASP A 133 15.94 -10.74 -20.19
C ASP A 133 15.28 -11.40 -18.97
N SER A 134 14.50 -10.62 -18.20
CA SER A 134 13.73 -11.13 -17.06
C SER A 134 12.28 -11.37 -17.45
N ALA A 135 11.87 -12.64 -17.44
CA ALA A 135 10.51 -13.03 -17.80
C ALA A 135 9.48 -12.70 -16.71
N LEU A 136 9.92 -12.53 -15.45
CA LEU A 136 9.06 -12.26 -14.31
C LEU A 136 9.59 -11.09 -13.47
N ALA A 137 8.67 -10.39 -12.81
CA ALA A 137 8.95 -9.38 -11.82
C ALA A 137 7.98 -9.49 -10.64
N ILE A 138 8.46 -9.26 -9.42
CA ILE A 138 7.62 -9.04 -8.24
C ILE A 138 7.60 -7.54 -7.96
N TYR A 139 6.41 -6.95 -7.97
CA TYR A 139 6.18 -5.60 -7.51
C TYR A 139 5.63 -5.65 -6.08
N ARG A 140 6.36 -5.04 -5.16
CA ARG A 140 5.96 -4.91 -3.75
C ARG A 140 5.72 -3.45 -3.41
N VAL A 141 4.58 -3.19 -2.80
CA VAL A 141 4.17 -1.88 -2.30
C VAL A 141 3.89 -2.01 -0.82
N GLU A 142 4.58 -1.22 -0.01
CA GLU A 142 4.38 -1.12 1.42
C GLU A 142 3.98 0.31 1.77
N TYR A 143 2.90 0.45 2.54
CA TYR A 143 2.35 1.73 2.95
C TYR A 143 2.15 1.76 4.46
N ASP A 144 2.87 2.67 5.13
CA ASP A 144 2.75 2.90 6.56
C ASP A 144 1.60 3.90 6.81
N TYR A 145 0.41 3.37 7.09
CA TYR A 145 -0.76 4.20 7.34
C TYR A 145 -0.97 4.45 8.85
N THR A 146 -1.58 5.59 9.15
CA THR A 146 -1.93 5.96 10.53
C THR A 146 -3.45 5.96 10.67
N PRO A 147 -4.03 5.04 11.46
CA PRO A 147 -5.47 5.02 11.71
C PRO A 147 -5.99 6.35 12.27
N MET A 148 -7.21 6.77 11.95
CA MET A 148 -7.81 7.99 12.53
C MET A 148 -8.02 7.84 14.04
N LEU A 149 -8.29 6.61 14.50
CA LEU A 149 -8.41 6.25 15.91
C LEU A 149 -7.07 5.88 16.57
N ALA A 150 -5.93 6.19 15.94
CA ALA A 150 -4.60 5.88 16.48
C ALA A 150 -4.34 6.49 17.87
N PHE A 151 -5.00 7.61 18.21
CA PHE A 151 -4.92 8.20 19.55
C PHE A 151 -5.45 7.25 20.64
N PHE A 152 -6.49 6.47 20.35
CA PHE A 152 -7.10 5.54 21.31
C PHE A 152 -6.40 4.18 21.32
N MET A 153 -5.92 3.71 20.17
CA MET A 153 -5.40 2.34 20.02
C MET A 153 -3.87 2.23 19.89
N ARG A 154 -3.13 3.35 19.91
CA ARG A 154 -1.65 3.41 19.89
C ARG A 154 -1.02 2.33 19.00
N GLY A 155 -1.28 2.43 17.70
CA GLY A 155 -0.76 1.49 16.70
C GLY A 155 -0.60 2.17 15.35
N SER A 156 0.60 2.04 14.77
CA SER A 156 0.81 2.19 13.33
C SER A 156 0.57 0.83 12.69
N SER A 157 -0.01 0.80 11.51
CA SER A 157 -0.18 -0.44 10.75
C SER A 157 0.43 -0.25 9.38
N SER A 158 1.25 -1.22 8.98
CA SER A 158 1.80 -1.30 7.64
C SER A 158 0.90 -2.21 6.79
N MET A 159 0.61 -1.74 5.59
CA MET A 159 -0.10 -2.52 4.58
C MET A 159 0.89 -2.89 3.49
N THR A 160 1.11 -4.18 3.27
CA THR A 160 1.98 -4.69 2.21
C THR A 160 1.15 -5.40 1.14
N ARG A 161 1.39 -5.06 -0.13
CA ARG A 161 0.83 -5.74 -1.30
C ARG A 161 1.96 -6.19 -2.20
N GLU A 162 1.90 -7.45 -2.63
CA GLU A 162 2.86 -8.04 -3.57
C GLU A 162 2.11 -8.62 -4.76
N VAL A 163 2.60 -8.33 -5.96
CA VAL A 163 2.03 -8.83 -7.20
C VAL A 163 3.14 -9.39 -8.07
N VAL A 164 2.95 -10.64 -8.51
CA VAL A 164 3.84 -11.30 -9.48
C VAL A 164 3.34 -11.02 -10.88
N VAL A 165 4.24 -10.53 -11.73
CA VAL A 165 3.94 -10.06 -13.07
C VAL A 165 4.86 -10.73 -14.08
N ILE A 166 4.26 -11.27 -15.15
CA ILE A 166 4.99 -11.70 -16.34
C ILE A 166 5.30 -10.47 -17.21
N GLN A 167 6.57 -10.32 -17.60
CA GLN A 167 7.08 -9.24 -18.43
C GLN A 167 6.95 -9.63 -19.91
N GLU A 168 5.89 -9.16 -20.56
CA GLU A 168 5.56 -9.58 -21.94
C GLU A 168 6.56 -9.06 -22.98
N PHE A 169 7.09 -7.84 -22.79
CA PHE A 169 8.04 -7.25 -23.74
C PHE A 169 9.35 -8.06 -23.90
N GLU A 170 9.91 -8.57 -22.79
CA GLU A 170 11.14 -9.37 -22.83
C GLU A 170 10.88 -10.79 -23.37
N ARG A 171 9.59 -11.20 -23.45
CA ARG A 171 9.22 -12.54 -23.92
C ARG A 171 9.46 -12.76 -25.42
N ASP A 172 9.23 -11.74 -26.24
CA ASP A 172 9.46 -11.79 -27.69
C ASP A 172 10.96 -11.81 -28.04
N GLN A 173 11.85 -11.57 -27.08
CA GLN A 173 13.30 -11.63 -27.25
C GLN A 173 13.94 -12.94 -26.76
N PHE A 174 13.23 -13.79 -26.02
CA PHE A 174 13.74 -15.11 -25.65
C PHE A 174 13.86 -15.98 -26.90
N LYS A 175 15.09 -16.06 -27.43
CA LYS A 175 15.47 -17.15 -28.33
C LYS A 175 15.44 -18.45 -27.52
N ILE A 176 14.47 -19.30 -27.83
CA ILE A 176 14.44 -20.70 -27.43
C ILE A 176 15.64 -21.42 -28.05
#